data_AF-A0A257NFJ8-F1
#
_entry.id   AF-A0A257NFJ8-F1
#
_cell.length_a   1.000
_cell.length_b   1.000
_cell.length_c   1.000
_cell.angle_alpha   90.00
_cell.angle_beta   90.00
_cell.angle_gamma   90.00
#
_symmetry.space_group_name_H-M   'P 1'
#
loop_
_entity.id
_entity.type
_entity.pdbx_description
1 polymer ?
#
loop_
_entity_poly.entity_id
_entity_poly.type
_entity_poly.pdbx_seq_one_letter_code
_entity_poly.pdbx_strand_id
1 'polypeptide(L)'
;NINAIDDIVLEILTTETKLTICAVWGGCGAGGAMAILAADKVWAREGVIFNPHYKTMGLYGSEYWTYSLPRRVGPVKALELTETPLPIGTKKAMAIGYIDDMAMDPQYSSLLEEKKKTRQKDERVKPLAAYRAAELQKMKINFSGKFYGGEVNYHEARYNFVHKVRPKETASYLAKHMRLDAAKLSELRQPLTY
;
A
#
# COMPACT_ATOMS: atom_id res chain seq x y z
N ASN A 1 11.58 -3.16 -14.75
CA ASN A 1 10.63 -2.22 -14.11
C ASN A 1 9.28 -2.26 -14.83
N ILE A 2 9.23 -2.00 -16.15
CA ILE A 2 7.97 -2.04 -16.95
C ILE A 2 7.20 -3.37 -16.78
N ASN A 3 7.85 -4.53 -16.96
CA ASN A 3 7.19 -5.83 -16.75
C ASN A 3 6.52 -5.96 -15.37
N ALA A 4 7.15 -5.45 -14.30
CA ALA A 4 6.57 -5.52 -12.96
C ALA A 4 5.36 -4.59 -12.78
N ILE A 5 5.30 -3.48 -13.52
CA ILE A 5 4.12 -2.60 -13.55
C ILE A 5 3.01 -3.28 -14.36
N ASP A 6 3.35 -3.87 -15.50
CA ASP A 6 2.41 -4.65 -16.33
C ASP A 6 1.83 -5.83 -15.55
N ASP A 7 2.63 -6.53 -14.74
CA ASP A 7 2.17 -7.62 -13.88
C ASP A 7 1.09 -7.14 -12.88
N ILE A 8 1.27 -5.95 -12.28
CA ILE A 8 0.28 -5.35 -11.38
C ILE A 8 -0.99 -4.97 -12.15
N VAL A 9 -0.84 -4.37 -13.33
CA VAL A 9 -1.97 -3.97 -14.18
C VAL A 9 -2.76 -5.18 -14.64
N LEU A 10 -2.08 -6.25 -15.04
CA LEU A 10 -2.69 -7.50 -15.45
C LEU A 10 -3.51 -8.10 -14.30
N GLU A 11 -2.95 -8.17 -13.09
CA GLU A 11 -3.64 -8.70 -11.91
C GLU A 11 -4.94 -7.94 -11.60
N ILE A 12 -4.93 -6.61 -11.77
CA ILE A 12 -6.14 -5.77 -11.63
C ILE A 12 -7.15 -6.12 -12.73
N LEU A 13 -6.71 -6.15 -13.99
CA LEU A 13 -7.56 -6.43 -15.15
C LEU A 13 -8.20 -7.83 -15.11
N THR A 14 -7.52 -8.81 -14.54
CA THR A 14 -8.00 -10.20 -14.40
C THR A 14 -8.71 -10.45 -13.06
N THR A 15 -9.03 -9.41 -12.30
CA THR A 15 -9.82 -9.56 -11.08
C THR A 15 -11.29 -9.82 -11.42
N GLU A 16 -11.67 -11.08 -11.52
CA GLU A 16 -13.03 -11.48 -11.93
C GLU A 16 -14.07 -11.46 -10.79
N THR A 17 -13.62 -11.44 -9.53
CA THR A 17 -14.49 -11.68 -8.36
C THR A 17 -14.75 -10.43 -7.51
N LYS A 18 -14.12 -9.29 -7.84
CA LYS A 18 -14.19 -8.07 -7.03
C LYS A 18 -14.24 -6.87 -7.96
N LEU A 19 -15.03 -5.87 -7.56
CA LEU A 19 -14.97 -4.56 -8.20
C LEU A 19 -13.71 -3.82 -7.72
N THR A 20 -12.95 -3.28 -8.65
CA THR A 20 -11.71 -2.53 -8.39
C THR A 20 -11.94 -1.02 -8.57
N ILE A 21 -11.46 -0.24 -7.61
CA ILE A 21 -11.59 1.23 -7.62
C ILE A 21 -10.20 1.85 -7.46
N CYS A 22 -9.83 2.72 -8.39
CA CYS A 22 -8.63 3.55 -8.29
C CYS A 22 -9.02 4.96 -7.84
N ALA A 23 -8.50 5.38 -6.68
CA ALA A 23 -8.67 6.75 -6.17
C ALA A 23 -7.39 7.58 -6.43
N VAL A 24 -7.48 8.54 -7.34
CA VAL A 24 -6.36 9.36 -7.81
C VAL A 24 -6.33 10.68 -7.06
N TRP A 25 -5.23 10.90 -6.34
CA TRP A 25 -5.08 12.07 -5.47
C TRP A 25 -4.18 13.17 -6.04
N GLY A 26 -3.10 12.75 -6.69
CA GLY A 26 -2.07 13.60 -7.29
C GLY A 26 -2.05 13.45 -8.80
N GLY A 27 -1.33 14.35 -9.47
CA GLY A 27 -1.12 14.25 -10.91
C GLY A 27 -0.47 12.92 -11.29
N CYS A 28 -0.86 12.36 -12.43
CA CYS A 28 -0.28 11.15 -12.98
C CYS A 28 0.03 11.35 -14.46
N GLY A 29 1.12 10.72 -14.91
CA GLY A 29 1.61 10.85 -16.28
C GLY A 29 2.21 9.56 -16.77
N ALA A 30 2.32 9.43 -18.10
CA ALA A 30 2.86 8.25 -18.77
C ALA A 30 2.24 6.96 -18.20
N GLY A 31 3.05 6.01 -17.73
CA GLY A 31 2.55 4.74 -17.21
C GLY A 31 1.65 4.85 -15.99
N GLY A 32 1.85 5.86 -15.14
CA GLY A 32 0.93 6.11 -14.04
C GLY A 32 -0.46 6.53 -14.51
N ALA A 33 -0.56 7.27 -15.62
CA ALA A 33 -1.83 7.68 -16.20
C ALA A 33 -2.53 6.53 -16.95
N MET A 34 -1.79 5.53 -17.43
CA MET A 34 -2.39 4.35 -18.06
C MET A 34 -2.77 3.28 -17.05
N ALA A 35 -1.95 3.05 -16.02
CA ALA A 35 -2.16 2.02 -15.00
C ALA A 35 -3.50 2.19 -14.25
N ILE A 36 -3.92 3.43 -13.97
CA ILE A 36 -5.20 3.68 -13.27
C ILE A 36 -6.41 3.14 -14.04
N LEU A 37 -6.31 3.03 -15.37
CA LEU A 37 -7.41 2.63 -16.25
C LEU A 37 -7.69 1.13 -16.19
N ALA A 38 -6.80 0.37 -15.53
CA ALA A 38 -6.98 -1.04 -15.24
C ALA A 38 -8.15 -1.29 -14.27
N ALA A 39 -8.42 -0.35 -13.36
CA ALA A 39 -9.52 -0.47 -12.42
C ALA A 39 -10.88 -0.34 -13.11
N ASP A 40 -11.92 -0.93 -12.54
CA ASP A 40 -13.30 -0.81 -13.05
C ASP A 40 -13.82 0.62 -12.90
N LYS A 41 -13.51 1.26 -11.77
CA LYS A 41 -13.84 2.66 -11.49
C LYS A 41 -12.61 3.49 -11.20
N VAL A 42 -12.53 4.67 -11.81
CA VAL A 42 -11.47 5.65 -11.55
C VAL A 42 -12.10 6.91 -11.00
N TRP A 43 -11.77 7.24 -9.76
CA TRP A 43 -12.21 8.47 -9.11
C TRP A 43 -11.02 9.40 -8.89
N ALA A 44 -11.19 10.69 -9.13
CA ALA A 44 -10.09 11.65 -9.00
C ALA A 44 -10.47 12.85 -8.16
N ARG A 45 -9.56 13.32 -7.30
CA ARG A 45 -9.75 14.59 -6.60
C ARG A 45 -9.81 15.74 -7.60
N GLU A 46 -10.71 16.71 -7.40
CA GLU A 46 -10.75 17.91 -8.24
C GLU A 46 -9.36 18.60 -8.30
N GLY A 47 -8.94 18.97 -9.52
CA GLY A 47 -7.65 19.61 -9.77
C GLY A 47 -6.49 18.65 -10.03
N VAL A 48 -6.71 17.34 -10.08
CA VAL A 48 -5.74 16.40 -10.65
C VAL A 48 -5.54 16.67 -12.14
N ILE A 49 -4.28 16.60 -12.58
CA ILE A 49 -3.86 16.71 -13.98
C ILE A 49 -3.33 15.36 -14.44
N PHE A 50 -3.83 14.90 -15.58
CA PHE A 50 -3.41 13.67 -16.25
C PHE A 50 -2.59 14.00 -17.49
N ASN A 51 -1.48 13.29 -17.68
CA ASN A 51 -0.69 13.30 -18.92
C ASN A 51 -0.71 11.89 -19.53
N PRO A 52 -1.81 11.47 -20.18
CA PRO A 52 -2.00 10.11 -20.69
C PRO A 52 -1.26 9.89 -22.01
N HIS A 53 0.04 10.20 -22.04
CA HIS A 53 0.88 10.05 -23.21
C HIS A 53 2.33 9.75 -22.83
N TYR A 54 3.04 9.13 -23.77
CA TYR A 54 4.48 8.87 -23.68
C TYR A 54 5.26 9.60 -24.79
N LYS A 55 4.55 10.32 -25.67
CA LYS A 55 5.08 10.97 -26.88
C LYS A 55 6.26 11.90 -26.61
N THR A 56 6.17 12.71 -25.56
CA THR A 56 7.23 13.65 -25.15
C THR A 56 8.52 12.95 -24.71
N MET A 57 8.44 11.66 -24.39
CA MET A 57 9.58 10.82 -24.01
C MET A 57 10.06 9.92 -25.16
N GLY A 58 9.46 10.01 -26.36
CA GLY A 58 9.80 9.18 -27.50
C GLY A 58 9.42 7.70 -27.33
N LEU A 59 8.44 7.41 -26.47
CA LEU A 59 8.03 6.06 -26.13
C LEU A 59 6.62 5.75 -26.67
N TYR A 60 6.36 4.47 -26.94
CA TYR A 60 5.05 3.98 -27.38
C TYR A 60 4.05 3.86 -26.21
N GLY A 61 4.49 3.30 -25.08
CA GLY A 61 3.69 3.10 -23.87
C GLY A 61 3.58 1.63 -23.44
N SER A 62 3.10 1.41 -22.22
CA SER A 62 2.91 0.10 -21.55
C SER A 62 1.61 0.11 -20.71
N GLU A 63 1.45 -0.76 -19.72
CA GLU A 63 0.30 -0.79 -18.81
C GLU A 63 -1.04 -1.12 -19.51
N TYR A 64 -0.96 -1.96 -20.55
CA TYR A 64 -2.12 -2.41 -21.33
C TYR A 64 -2.99 -1.26 -21.86
N TRP A 65 -2.38 -0.09 -22.11
CA TRP A 65 -3.11 1.12 -22.51
C TRP A 65 -3.91 0.94 -23.81
N THR A 66 -3.40 0.14 -24.75
CA THR A 66 -4.09 -0.18 -26.02
C THR A 66 -5.37 -0.99 -25.81
N TYR A 67 -5.52 -1.65 -24.67
CA TYR A 67 -6.75 -2.33 -24.25
C TYR A 67 -7.67 -1.39 -23.46
N SER A 68 -7.15 -0.73 -22.42
CA SER A 68 -7.96 0.00 -21.44
C SER A 68 -8.38 1.40 -21.91
N LEU A 69 -7.48 2.17 -22.53
CA LEU A 69 -7.75 3.55 -22.93
C LEU A 69 -8.82 3.66 -24.03
N PRO A 70 -8.74 2.93 -25.18
CA PRO A 70 -9.79 2.97 -26.20
C PRO A 70 -11.15 2.53 -25.71
N ARG A 71 -11.22 1.61 -24.73
CA ARG A 71 -12.48 1.17 -24.13
C ARG A 71 -13.14 2.27 -23.30
N ARG A 72 -12.35 3.11 -22.64
CA ARG A 72 -12.85 4.21 -21.80
C ARG A 72 -13.27 5.44 -22.61
N VAL A 73 -12.39 5.91 -23.50
CA VAL A 73 -12.58 7.20 -24.20
C VAL A 73 -12.96 7.06 -25.68
N GLY A 74 -13.00 5.83 -26.21
CA GLY A 74 -13.12 5.56 -27.63
C GLY A 74 -11.78 5.62 -28.39
N PRO A 75 -11.63 4.90 -29.51
CA PRO A 75 -10.36 4.77 -30.22
C PRO A 75 -9.82 6.09 -30.77
N VAL A 76 -10.70 6.97 -31.29
CA VAL A 76 -10.30 8.29 -31.82
C VAL A 76 -9.71 9.16 -30.73
N LYS A 77 -10.37 9.22 -29.56
CA LYS A 77 -9.88 10.04 -28.44
C LYS A 77 -8.63 9.43 -27.82
N ALA A 78 -8.52 8.10 -27.76
CA ALA A 78 -7.31 7.42 -27.29
C ALA A 78 -6.10 7.78 -28.16
N LEU A 79 -6.27 7.80 -29.48
CA LEU A 79 -5.22 8.26 -30.40
C LEU A 79 -4.89 9.74 -30.21
N GLU A 80 -5.92 10.61 -30.13
CA GLU A 80 -5.70 12.04 -29.87
C GLU A 80 -4.91 12.29 -28.59
N LEU A 81 -5.28 11.63 -27.48
CA LEU A 81 -4.62 11.79 -26.18
C LEU A 81 -3.16 11.34 -26.20
N THR A 82 -2.84 10.30 -26.98
CA THR A 82 -1.49 9.71 -27.02
C THR A 82 -0.57 10.38 -28.04
N GLU A 83 -1.13 10.92 -29.14
CA GLU A 83 -0.38 11.60 -30.19
C GLU A 83 -0.28 13.12 -29.99
N THR A 84 -1.24 13.71 -29.26
CA THR A 84 -1.26 15.15 -28.95
C THR A 84 -1.00 15.34 -27.45
N PRO A 85 0.26 15.54 -27.03
CA PRO A 85 0.67 15.45 -25.61
C PRO A 85 0.25 16.68 -24.80
N LEU A 86 -1.05 16.86 -24.62
CA LEU A 86 -1.63 17.91 -23.81
C LEU A 86 -2.15 17.34 -22.49
N PRO A 87 -1.90 18.03 -21.37
CA PRO A 87 -2.49 17.65 -20.10
C PRO A 87 -4.02 17.76 -20.14
N ILE A 88 -4.71 16.87 -19.45
CA ILE A 88 -6.15 16.97 -19.22
C ILE A 88 -6.43 17.13 -17.72
N GLY A 89 -7.29 18.08 -17.36
CA GLY A 89 -7.78 18.23 -15.98
C GLY A 89 -9.00 17.34 -15.70
N THR A 90 -9.36 17.17 -14.42
CA THR A 90 -10.47 16.32 -13.98
C THR A 90 -11.78 16.56 -14.71
N LYS A 91 -12.18 17.82 -14.96
CA LYS A 91 -13.43 18.14 -15.66
C LYS A 91 -13.45 17.59 -17.09
N LYS A 92 -12.35 17.78 -17.84
CA LYS A 92 -12.21 17.23 -19.19
C LYS A 92 -12.12 15.70 -19.16
N ALA A 93 -11.36 15.15 -18.21
CA ALA A 93 -11.23 13.70 -18.03
C ALA A 93 -12.59 13.02 -17.79
N MET A 94 -13.45 13.61 -16.96
CA MET A 94 -14.80 13.11 -16.72
C MET A 94 -15.68 13.23 -17.98
N ALA A 95 -15.63 14.39 -18.64
CA ALA A 95 -16.44 14.65 -19.84
C ALA A 95 -16.15 13.68 -21.00
N ILE A 96 -14.92 13.15 -21.09
CA ILE A 96 -14.52 12.18 -22.14
C ILE A 96 -14.56 10.72 -21.67
N GLY A 97 -15.01 10.43 -20.44
CA GLY A 97 -15.06 9.07 -19.89
C GLY A 97 -13.71 8.49 -19.43
N TYR A 98 -12.68 9.33 -19.32
CA TYR A 98 -11.35 8.91 -18.86
C TYR A 98 -11.34 8.58 -17.34
N ILE A 99 -12.13 9.32 -16.56
CA ILE A 99 -12.46 8.97 -15.16
C ILE A 99 -13.98 8.82 -15.01
N ASP A 100 -14.40 8.10 -13.98
CA ASP A 100 -15.81 7.84 -13.68
C ASP A 100 -16.44 8.91 -12.78
N ASP A 101 -15.69 9.46 -11.81
CA ASP A 101 -16.22 10.45 -10.87
C ASP A 101 -15.13 11.33 -10.22
N MET A 102 -15.54 12.41 -9.56
CA MET A 102 -14.69 13.20 -8.68
C MET A 102 -14.80 12.75 -7.23
N ALA A 103 -13.67 12.38 -6.64
CA ALA A 103 -13.58 12.13 -5.20
C ALA A 103 -13.62 13.47 -4.44
N MET A 104 -14.82 13.87 -4.01
CA MET A 104 -15.05 15.10 -3.26
C MET A 104 -15.32 14.81 -1.78
N ASP A 105 -14.44 15.30 -0.92
CA ASP A 105 -14.71 15.45 0.51
C ASP A 105 -14.67 16.95 0.85
N PRO A 106 -15.79 17.56 1.27
CA PRO A 106 -15.83 18.97 1.66
C PRO A 106 -14.81 19.34 2.75
N GLN A 107 -14.40 18.38 3.59
CA GLN A 107 -13.46 18.59 4.68
C GLN A 107 -12.00 18.42 4.25
N TYR A 108 -11.74 18.03 2.99
CA TYR A 108 -10.39 17.68 2.53
C TYR A 108 -9.34 18.75 2.85
N SER A 109 -9.59 20.01 2.47
CA SER A 109 -8.64 21.10 2.69
C SER A 109 -8.32 21.26 4.18
N SER A 110 -9.33 21.11 5.05
CA SER A 110 -9.15 21.15 6.51
C SER A 110 -8.30 19.98 7.01
N LEU A 111 -8.63 18.75 6.60
CA LEU A 111 -7.89 17.54 6.97
C LEU A 111 -6.44 17.58 6.51
N LEU A 112 -6.17 18.12 5.32
CA LEU A 112 -4.81 18.27 4.80
C LEU A 112 -4.00 19.28 5.62
N GLU A 113 -4.59 20.43 5.96
CA GLU A 113 -3.93 21.44 6.79
C GLU A 113 -3.69 20.93 8.22
N GLU A 114 -4.63 20.20 8.79
CA GLU A 114 -4.44 19.53 10.07
C GLU A 114 -3.30 18.50 10.01
N LYS A 115 -3.29 17.63 9.00
CA LYS A 115 -2.20 16.66 8.79
C LYS A 115 -0.84 17.35 8.69
N LYS A 116 -0.73 18.46 7.95
CA LYS A 116 0.52 19.24 7.84
C LYS A 116 0.94 19.81 9.18
N LYS A 117 0.02 20.43 9.94
CA LYS A 117 0.30 20.99 11.28
C LYS A 117 0.75 19.91 12.25
N THR A 118 0.06 18.78 12.29
CA THR A 118 0.42 17.63 13.11
C THR A 118 1.80 17.11 12.74
N ARG A 119 2.09 16.93 11.44
CA ARG A 119 3.41 16.46 10.99
C ARG A 119 4.52 17.43 11.36
N GLN A 120 4.31 18.74 11.21
CA GLN A 120 5.29 19.76 11.62
C GLN A 120 5.53 19.77 13.14
N LYS A 121 4.46 19.62 13.94
CA LYS A 121 4.56 19.52 15.40
C LYS A 121 5.35 18.28 15.80
N ASP A 122 4.98 17.13 15.27
CA ASP A 122 5.62 15.86 15.58
C ASP A 122 7.09 15.85 15.15
N GLU A 123 7.43 16.45 14.00
CA GLU A 123 8.82 16.54 13.52
C GLU A 123 9.71 17.35 14.47
N ARG A 124 9.16 18.37 15.14
CA ARG A 124 9.85 19.14 16.19
C ARG A 124 10.04 18.34 17.47
N VAL A 125 9.10 17.44 17.80
CA VAL A 125 9.17 16.59 19.00
C VAL A 125 10.20 15.47 18.79
N LYS A 126 10.08 14.74 17.68
CA LYS A 126 11.05 13.72 17.29
C LYS A 126 11.00 13.56 15.76
N PRO A 127 12.10 13.88 15.06
CA PRO A 127 12.16 13.73 13.61
C PRO A 127 11.94 12.28 13.16
N LEU A 128 11.30 12.08 12.01
CA LEU A 128 11.10 10.73 11.46
C LEU A 128 12.43 9.97 11.25
N ALA A 129 13.50 10.70 10.91
CA ALA A 129 14.84 10.13 10.80
C ALA A 129 15.32 9.50 12.12
N ALA A 130 14.99 10.10 13.28
CA ALA A 130 15.37 9.58 14.59
C ALA A 130 14.54 8.35 14.99
N TYR A 131 13.25 8.31 14.63
CA TYR A 131 12.44 7.08 14.75
C TYR A 131 13.07 5.94 13.94
N ARG A 132 13.32 6.19 12.65
CA ARG A 132 13.93 5.22 11.74
C ARG A 132 15.28 4.71 12.25
N ALA A 133 16.15 5.60 12.71
CA ALA A 133 17.46 5.22 13.21
C ALA A 133 17.36 4.29 14.44
N ALA A 134 16.50 4.64 15.41
CA ALA A 134 16.31 3.85 16.62
C ALA A 134 15.69 2.47 16.33
N GLU A 135 14.73 2.40 15.43
CA GLU A 135 14.10 1.14 15.00
C GLU A 135 15.10 0.25 14.25
N LEU A 136 15.85 0.82 13.29
CA LEU A 136 16.84 0.07 12.52
C LEU A 136 18.02 -0.39 13.37
N GLN A 137 18.41 0.36 14.40
CA GLN A 137 19.42 -0.09 15.35
C GLN A 137 18.97 -1.36 16.07
N LYS A 138 17.70 -1.42 16.53
CA LYS A 138 17.13 -2.63 17.16
C LYS A 138 17.02 -3.77 16.15
N MET A 139 16.52 -3.51 14.95
CA MET A 139 16.41 -4.50 13.88
C MET A 139 17.77 -5.07 13.46
N LYS A 140 18.83 -4.26 13.46
CA LYS A 140 20.19 -4.74 13.18
C LYS A 140 20.61 -5.81 14.18
N ILE A 141 20.30 -5.63 15.47
CA ILE A 141 20.57 -6.63 16.51
C ILE A 141 19.79 -7.93 16.25
N ASN A 142 18.52 -7.84 15.86
CA ASN A 142 17.70 -9.00 15.50
C ASN A 142 18.30 -9.81 14.35
N PHE A 143 18.94 -9.14 13.39
CA PHE A 143 19.55 -9.79 12.23
C PHE A 143 20.99 -10.25 12.48
N SER A 144 21.72 -9.58 13.36
CA SER A 144 23.14 -9.83 13.61
C SER A 144 23.43 -10.75 14.80
N GLY A 145 22.43 -11.11 15.62
CA GLY A 145 22.65 -11.90 16.83
C GLY A 145 21.38 -12.61 17.35
N LYS A 146 21.52 -13.32 18.48
CA LYS A 146 20.45 -14.09 19.13
C LYS A 146 19.54 -13.26 20.08
N PHE A 147 19.38 -11.95 19.89
CA PHE A 147 18.75 -11.13 20.94
C PHE A 147 17.80 -10.02 20.44
N TYR A 148 16.49 -10.32 20.46
CA TYR A 148 15.51 -9.52 21.20
C TYR A 148 14.25 -10.36 21.46
N GLY A 149 14.00 -10.72 22.73
CA GLY A 149 12.65 -11.00 23.24
C GLY A 149 12.22 -12.45 23.50
N GLY A 150 13.09 -13.47 23.44
CA GLY A 150 12.75 -14.84 23.85
C GLY A 150 13.70 -15.90 23.29
N GLU A 151 13.39 -17.18 23.52
CA GLU A 151 14.15 -18.35 23.04
C GLU A 151 14.22 -18.48 21.50
N VAL A 152 13.56 -17.59 20.74
CA VAL A 152 13.32 -17.75 19.30
C VAL A 152 14.26 -16.86 18.47
N ASN A 153 15.16 -17.51 17.74
CA ASN A 153 16.03 -16.87 16.75
C ASN A 153 15.22 -16.44 15.51
N TYR A 154 15.32 -15.17 15.09
CA TYR A 154 14.63 -14.65 13.90
C TYR A 154 14.87 -15.52 12.65
N HIS A 155 16.11 -15.94 12.41
CA HIS A 155 16.48 -16.72 11.23
C HIS A 155 15.82 -18.11 11.23
N GLU A 156 15.71 -18.71 12.42
CA GLU A 156 15.03 -19.99 12.61
C GLU A 156 13.51 -19.84 12.46
N ALA A 157 12.90 -18.83 13.07
CA ALA A 157 11.48 -18.53 12.90
C ALA A 157 11.13 -18.28 11.43
N ARG A 158 11.99 -17.53 10.72
CA ARG A 158 11.85 -17.29 9.28
C ARG A 158 11.96 -18.60 8.49
N TYR A 159 12.96 -19.43 8.76
CA TYR A 159 13.12 -20.73 8.10
C TYR A 159 11.89 -21.61 8.31
N ASN A 160 11.44 -21.76 9.56
CA ASN A 160 10.27 -22.56 9.92
C ASN A 160 9.01 -22.07 9.21
N PHE A 161 8.82 -20.76 9.11
CA PHE A 161 7.70 -20.17 8.37
C PHE A 161 7.74 -20.46 6.86
N VAL A 162 8.91 -20.26 6.23
CA VAL A 162 9.10 -20.45 4.78
C VAL A 162 8.91 -21.91 4.38
N HIS A 163 9.50 -22.83 5.15
CA HIS A 163 9.45 -24.26 4.88
C HIS A 163 8.26 -24.97 5.52
N LYS A 164 7.33 -24.22 6.15
CA LYS A 164 6.13 -24.74 6.82
C LYS A 164 6.47 -25.86 7.80
N VAL A 165 7.56 -25.71 8.54
CA VAL A 165 8.02 -26.69 9.53
C VAL A 165 6.95 -26.83 10.60
N ARG A 166 6.46 -28.07 10.78
CA ARG A 166 5.46 -28.38 11.80
C ARG A 166 6.04 -28.14 13.20
N PRO A 167 5.41 -27.32 14.07
CA PRO A 167 5.84 -27.18 15.45
C PRO A 167 5.78 -28.51 16.20
N LYS A 168 6.74 -28.75 17.10
CA LYS A 168 6.81 -30.00 17.89
C LYS A 168 5.66 -30.12 18.89
N GLU A 169 5.18 -28.99 19.39
CA GLU A 169 4.12 -28.89 20.38
C GLU A 169 3.26 -27.65 20.15
N THR A 170 2.09 -27.63 20.78
CA THR A 170 1.20 -26.46 20.77
C THR A 170 1.80 -25.39 21.66
N ALA A 171 2.04 -24.19 21.12
CA ALA A 171 2.62 -23.10 21.89
C ALA A 171 1.79 -22.79 23.15
N SER A 172 2.47 -22.48 24.26
CA SER A 172 1.88 -22.33 25.59
C SER A 172 0.76 -21.28 25.66
N TYR A 173 0.83 -20.21 24.86
CA TYR A 173 -0.22 -19.20 24.77
C TYR A 173 -1.50 -19.68 24.07
N LEU A 174 -1.43 -20.76 23.29
CA LEU A 174 -2.57 -21.45 22.67
C LEU A 174 -3.08 -22.61 23.52
N ALA A 175 -2.19 -23.26 24.28
CA ALA A 175 -2.51 -24.38 25.15
C ALA A 175 -3.29 -23.91 26.39
N LYS A 176 -4.62 -23.77 26.27
CA LYS A 176 -5.50 -23.33 27.37
C LYS A 176 -5.34 -24.15 28.66
N HIS A 177 -4.97 -25.42 28.55
CA HIS A 177 -4.72 -26.34 29.67
C HIS A 177 -3.36 -26.10 30.37
N MET A 178 -2.47 -25.28 29.79
CA MET A 178 -1.20 -24.86 30.37
C MET A 178 -1.25 -23.45 30.97
N ARG A 179 -2.44 -22.80 30.97
CA ARG A 179 -2.62 -21.55 31.72
C ARG A 179 -2.46 -21.85 33.21
N LEU A 180 -1.64 -21.05 33.90
CA LEU A 180 -1.51 -21.10 35.36
C LEU A 180 -2.89 -21.11 36.00
N ASP A 181 -3.19 -22.18 36.73
CA ASP A 181 -4.42 -22.27 37.50
C ASP A 181 -4.34 -21.26 38.65
N ALA A 182 -5.21 -20.26 38.62
CA ALA A 182 -5.26 -19.23 39.66
C ALA A 182 -5.52 -19.83 41.06
N ALA A 183 -6.09 -21.04 41.14
CA ALA A 183 -6.23 -21.77 42.40
C ALA A 183 -4.88 -22.13 43.04
N LYS A 184 -3.82 -22.38 42.25
CA LYS A 184 -2.47 -22.71 42.75
C LYS A 184 -1.67 -21.51 43.24
N LEU A 185 -2.11 -20.28 42.97
CA LEU A 185 -1.50 -19.06 43.55
C LEU A 185 -1.73 -18.96 45.07
N SER A 186 -2.74 -19.66 45.61
CA SER A 186 -3.02 -19.71 47.05
C SER A 186 -1.98 -20.51 47.86
N GLU A 187 -1.22 -21.41 47.22
CA GLU A 187 -0.17 -22.22 47.84
C GLU A 187 1.13 -21.43 48.08
N LEU A 188 1.36 -20.33 47.35
CA LEU A 188 2.59 -19.51 47.44
C LEU A 188 2.63 -18.57 48.66
N ARG A 189 1.55 -18.47 49.45
CA ARG A 189 1.46 -17.64 50.67
C ARG A 189 1.47 -18.42 51.98
N GLN A 190 1.61 -19.74 51.96
CA GLN A 190 1.70 -20.50 53.22
C GLN A 190 3.11 -20.36 53.82
N PRO A 191 3.23 -19.99 55.10
CA PRO A 191 4.54 -19.90 55.74
C PRO A 191 5.15 -21.29 55.84
N LEU A 192 6.45 -21.41 55.53
CA LEU A 192 7.19 -22.65 55.66
C LEU A 192 7.15 -23.10 57.13
N THR A 193 6.43 -24.18 57.40
CA THR A 193 6.55 -24.92 58.66
C THR A 193 7.89 -25.65 58.65
N TYR A 194 8.81 -25.20 59.51
CA TYR A 194 9.99 -25.96 59.90
C TYR A 194 9.61 -27.09 60.86
#